data_AF-A0A535HB56-F1
#
_entry.id   AF-A0A535HB56-F1
#
_cell.length_a   1.000
_cell.length_b   1.000
_cell.length_c   1.000
_cell.angle_alpha   90.00
_cell.angle_beta   90.00
_cell.angle_gamma   90.00
#
_symmetry.space_group_name_H-M   'P 1'
#
loop_
_entity.id
_entity.type
_entity.pdbx_description
1 polymer ?
#
loop_
_entity_poly.entity_id
_entity_poly.type
_entity_poly.pdbx_seq_one_letter_code
_entity_poly.pdbx_strand_id
1 'polypeptide(L)'
;RGAFTPAAIEPRHGHRPQCPEPPLQLAADRRALEACRQQTSAHYFLGARPELGQPPLPFIDARGRALGPSAPAAPDHHHDLRFGPAAKRVLTGAPIGDRQVIPNGIDPAALLRRGPVASKLVADFGLDNTDIVLLAPVRITRRKNLEWAIEAAAAIRASGRSVQLLITGPPGPHNPRALEYVQDLKRLTERLGLAESVRFLYEQGSTPSSGYAVDAPTLSDLYMLSDVVTLPSESEGFGLPLAEAAVFRVPVVCTDLPAFREVAPEGATFVPLSDGPAAFAAAVLTAIDSPAARLRREVIHALSWDRIVSERLEPLLLSGT
;
A
#
# COMPACT_ATOMS: atom_id res chain seq x y z
N ARG A 1 4.14 -29.55 57.57
CA ARG A 1 2.91 -30.19 57.02
C ARG A 1 1.85 -29.09 56.89
N GLY A 2 1.16 -28.99 55.75
CA GLY A 2 0.14 -27.97 55.47
C GLY A 2 0.65 -27.00 54.41
N ALA A 3 0.46 -27.21 53.10
CA ALA A 3 -0.77 -27.34 52.32
C ALA A 3 -1.49 -26.00 52.11
N PHE A 4 -1.51 -25.58 50.84
CA PHE A 4 -2.24 -24.48 50.23
C PHE A 4 -3.76 -24.58 50.44
N THR A 5 -4.40 -23.44 50.67
CA THR A 5 -5.59 -22.99 49.92
C THR A 5 -5.71 -21.44 50.02
N PRO A 6 -6.19 -20.75 48.96
CA PRO A 6 -6.16 -19.29 48.87
C PRO A 6 -7.45 -18.64 49.39
N ALA A 7 -7.32 -17.54 50.13
CA ALA A 7 -8.42 -16.69 50.54
C ALA A 7 -8.74 -15.65 49.45
N ALA A 8 -10.03 -15.52 49.12
CA ALA A 8 -10.58 -14.52 48.22
C ALA A 8 -10.35 -13.10 48.78
N ILE A 9 -9.92 -12.18 47.92
CA ILE A 9 -9.83 -10.75 48.20
C ILE A 9 -10.83 -10.06 47.28
N GLU A 10 -11.85 -9.44 47.87
CA GLU A 10 -12.78 -8.52 47.20
C GLU A 10 -12.05 -7.27 46.70
N PRO A 11 -12.34 -6.75 45.49
CA PRO A 11 -11.76 -5.50 45.03
C PRO A 11 -12.54 -4.30 45.58
N ARG A 12 -11.83 -3.48 46.35
CA ARG A 12 -12.23 -2.13 46.76
C ARG A 12 -12.46 -1.23 45.52
N HIS A 13 -13.56 -0.48 45.55
CA HIS A 13 -13.84 0.59 44.60
C HIS A 13 -12.74 1.67 44.62
N GLY A 14 -12.10 1.88 43.47
CA GLY A 14 -11.20 3.00 43.20
C GLY A 14 -11.57 3.64 41.85
N HIS A 15 -11.94 4.92 41.89
CA HIS A 15 -12.27 5.76 40.74
C HIS A 15 -11.17 5.69 39.65
N ARG A 16 -11.54 5.32 38.42
CA ARG A 16 -10.76 5.65 37.21
C ARG A 16 -11.22 7.01 36.66
N PRO A 17 -10.30 7.89 36.22
CA PRO A 17 -10.67 9.10 35.49
C PRO A 17 -11.28 8.72 34.14
N GLN A 18 -12.48 9.22 33.86
CA GLN A 18 -13.15 9.09 32.57
C GLN A 18 -12.35 9.87 31.51
N CYS A 19 -11.88 9.17 30.48
CA CYS A 19 -11.56 9.82 29.21
C CYS A 19 -12.87 10.42 28.66
N PRO A 20 -12.90 11.68 28.19
CA PRO A 20 -14.09 12.23 27.56
C PRO A 20 -14.40 11.41 26.30
N GLU A 21 -15.63 10.89 26.21
CA GLU A 21 -16.12 10.29 24.98
C GLU A 21 -16.09 11.33 23.86
N PRO A 22 -15.68 10.96 22.63
CA PRO A 22 -15.76 11.88 21.50
C PRO A 22 -17.23 12.23 21.24
N PRO A 23 -17.53 13.48 20.83
CA PRO A 23 -18.90 13.93 20.60
C PRO A 23 -19.63 12.99 19.63
N LEU A 24 -20.88 12.65 19.95
CA LEU A 24 -21.75 11.70 19.23
C LEU A 24 -21.80 11.92 17.71
N GLN A 25 -21.59 13.15 17.23
CA GLN A 25 -21.51 13.52 15.82
C GLN A 25 -20.34 12.81 15.10
N LEU A 26 -19.14 12.83 15.69
CA LEU A 26 -17.92 12.28 15.10
C LEU A 26 -17.97 10.74 14.97
N ALA A 27 -18.67 10.08 15.90
CA ALA A 27 -18.89 8.63 15.87
C ALA A 27 -19.95 8.21 14.83
N ALA A 28 -20.97 9.05 14.62
CA ALA A 28 -21.96 8.87 13.56
C ALA A 28 -21.34 9.08 12.17
N ASP A 29 -20.47 10.08 12.03
CA ASP A 29 -19.74 10.38 10.78
C ASP A 29 -18.81 9.22 10.38
N ARG A 30 -18.07 8.63 11.33
CA ARG A 30 -17.27 7.43 11.08
C ARG A 30 -18.09 6.22 10.64
N ARG A 31 -19.25 5.98 11.25
CA ARG A 31 -20.16 4.89 10.83
C ARG A 31 -20.75 5.13 9.45
N ALA A 32 -21.04 6.38 9.10
CA ALA A 32 -21.52 6.75 7.77
C ALA A 32 -20.44 6.58 6.70
N LEU A 33 -19.18 6.92 7.01
CA LEU A 33 -18.02 6.69 6.15
C LEU A 33 -17.75 5.19 5.94
N GLU A 34 -17.83 4.40 7.00
CA GLU A 34 -17.71 2.94 6.95
C GLU A 34 -18.86 2.30 6.14
N ALA A 35 -20.09 2.80 6.29
CA ALA A 35 -21.23 2.39 5.48
C ALA A 35 -21.04 2.74 3.99
N CYS A 36 -20.50 3.92 3.68
CA CYS A 36 -20.14 4.31 2.30
C CYS A 36 -19.12 3.32 1.71
N ARG A 37 -18.05 3.00 2.45
CA ARG A 37 -17.04 2.01 2.05
C ARG A 37 -17.63 0.62 1.79
N GLN A 38 -18.58 0.18 2.62
CA GLN A 38 -19.25 -1.12 2.49
C GLN A 38 -20.23 -1.15 1.31
N GLN A 39 -20.97 -0.07 1.05
CA GLN A 39 -21.98 0.00 -0.03
C GLN A 39 -21.36 -0.07 -1.43
N THR A 40 -20.18 0.51 -1.63
CA THR A 40 -19.42 0.42 -2.89
C THR A 40 -18.70 -0.91 -3.06
N SER A 41 -18.27 -1.56 -1.97
CA SER A 41 -17.69 -2.90 -1.99
C SER A 41 -18.71 -3.97 -2.40
N ALA A 42 -19.98 -3.80 -2.00
CA ALA A 42 -21.08 -4.72 -2.35
C ALA A 42 -21.40 -4.74 -3.86
N HIS A 43 -21.14 -3.64 -4.59
CA HIS A 43 -21.37 -3.58 -6.03
C HIS A 43 -20.33 -4.34 -6.88
N TYR A 44 -19.12 -4.57 -6.35
CA TYR A 44 -18.09 -5.36 -7.04
C TYR A 44 -18.18 -6.87 -6.77
N PHE A 45 -18.85 -7.29 -5.69
CA PHE A 45 -18.88 -8.70 -5.26
C PHE A 45 -20.16 -9.47 -5.60
N LEU A 46 -21.22 -8.83 -6.07
CA LEU A 46 -22.40 -9.53 -6.57
C LEU A 46 -22.34 -9.75 -8.09
N GLY A 47 -21.27 -10.44 -8.51
CA GLY A 47 -21.27 -11.29 -9.71
C GLY A 47 -21.89 -12.66 -9.42
N ALA A 48 -22.82 -12.76 -8.46
CA ALA A 48 -23.66 -13.94 -8.33
C ALA A 48 -24.64 -13.92 -9.49
N ARG A 49 -24.38 -14.74 -10.53
CA ARG A 49 -25.44 -15.11 -11.47
C ARG A 49 -26.61 -15.62 -10.62
N PRO A 50 -27.79 -14.99 -10.66
CA PRO A 50 -28.96 -15.62 -10.08
C PRO A 50 -29.19 -16.89 -10.89
N GLU A 51 -29.30 -18.04 -10.22
CA GLU A 51 -29.90 -19.21 -10.82
C GLU A 51 -31.26 -18.79 -11.40
N LEU A 52 -31.47 -19.09 -12.68
CA LEU A 52 -32.69 -18.78 -13.42
C LEU A 52 -33.91 -19.26 -12.64
N GLY A 53 -34.69 -18.33 -12.06
CA GLY A 53 -36.02 -18.63 -11.54
C GLY A 53 -36.42 -18.05 -10.17
N GLN A 54 -35.54 -17.35 -9.44
CA GLN A 54 -35.95 -16.69 -8.19
C GLN A 54 -36.31 -15.21 -8.40
N PRO A 55 -37.41 -14.71 -7.82
CA PRO A 55 -37.76 -13.29 -7.89
C PRO A 55 -36.73 -12.46 -7.13
N PRO A 56 -36.44 -11.22 -7.57
CA PRO A 56 -35.50 -10.33 -6.87
C PRO A 56 -35.96 -10.08 -5.43
N LEU A 57 -35.01 -10.08 -4.49
CA LEU A 57 -35.26 -9.72 -3.10
C LEU A 57 -35.72 -8.25 -3.00
N PRO A 58 -36.69 -7.92 -2.12
CA PRO A 58 -37.25 -6.59 -2.04
C PRO A 58 -36.24 -5.58 -1.50
N PHE A 59 -36.28 -4.35 -2.04
CA PHE A 59 -35.51 -3.22 -1.49
C PHE A 59 -36.01 -2.90 -0.08
N ILE A 60 -35.10 -2.76 0.88
CA ILE A 60 -35.42 -2.49 2.29
C ILE A 60 -35.04 -1.03 2.60
N ASP A 61 -35.96 -0.26 3.20
CA ASP A 61 -35.69 1.10 3.66
C ASP A 61 -34.79 1.14 4.92
N ALA A 62 -34.26 2.31 5.29
CA ALA A 62 -33.45 2.51 6.50
C ALA A 62 -34.18 2.20 7.83
N ARG A 63 -35.45 1.78 7.77
CA ARG A 63 -36.29 1.35 8.89
C ARG A 63 -36.74 -0.13 8.77
N GLY A 64 -36.19 -0.90 7.84
CA GLY A 64 -36.46 -2.34 7.72
C GLY A 64 -37.71 -2.72 6.93
N ARG A 65 -38.33 -1.82 6.15
CA ARG A 65 -39.57 -2.11 5.39
C ARG A 65 -39.31 -2.42 3.92
N ALA A 66 -39.96 -3.47 3.43
CA ALA A 66 -39.90 -3.91 2.02
C ALA A 66 -40.66 -2.95 1.09
N LEU A 67 -40.00 -2.48 0.04
CA LEU A 67 -40.56 -1.66 -1.04
C LEU A 67 -40.96 -2.58 -2.21
N GLY A 68 -42.22 -2.46 -2.66
CA GLY A 68 -42.83 -3.32 -3.70
C GLY A 68 -42.29 -3.08 -5.12
N PRO A 69 -42.60 -3.98 -6.07
CA PRO A 69 -41.96 -4.03 -7.37
C PRO A 69 -42.54 -2.96 -8.30
N SER A 70 -41.77 -1.90 -8.55
CA SER A 70 -41.95 -1.05 -9.71
C SER A 70 -40.60 -0.93 -10.42
N ALA A 71 -40.47 -1.65 -11.53
CA ALA A 71 -39.26 -1.70 -12.33
C ALA A 71 -39.11 -0.40 -13.15
N PRO A 72 -37.95 0.27 -13.16
CA PRO A 72 -37.61 1.19 -14.24
C PRO A 72 -37.00 0.40 -15.41
N ALA A 73 -37.28 0.86 -16.63
CA ALA A 73 -36.76 0.31 -17.87
C ALA A 73 -35.22 0.31 -17.91
N ALA A 74 -34.67 -0.67 -18.64
CA ALA A 74 -33.24 -0.97 -18.75
C ALA A 74 -32.39 0.26 -19.15
N PRO A 75 -31.18 0.46 -18.57
CA PRO A 75 -30.29 1.52 -19.00
C PRO A 75 -29.25 1.04 -20.03
N ASP A 76 -28.97 1.93 -20.98
CA ASP A 76 -27.85 1.87 -21.92
C ASP A 76 -26.49 1.72 -21.22
N HIS A 77 -25.56 1.04 -21.90
CA HIS A 77 -24.24 0.64 -21.42
C HIS A 77 -23.23 1.79 -21.22
N HIS A 78 -23.55 2.73 -20.33
CA HIS A 78 -22.60 3.68 -19.76
C HIS A 78 -22.57 3.50 -18.24
N HIS A 79 -21.50 2.89 -17.72
CA HIS A 79 -21.26 2.78 -16.29
C HIS A 79 -20.80 4.12 -15.69
N ASP A 80 -21.69 5.13 -15.73
CA ASP A 80 -21.67 6.25 -14.80
C ASP A 80 -22.33 5.75 -13.50
N LEU A 81 -21.62 5.85 -12.37
CA LEU A 81 -22.28 5.80 -11.07
C LEU A 81 -23.03 7.13 -10.86
N ARG A 82 -24.18 7.24 -11.52
CA ARG A 82 -25.16 8.28 -11.27
C ARG A 82 -25.86 7.94 -9.96
N PHE A 83 -25.68 8.75 -8.93
CA PHE A 83 -26.66 8.80 -7.85
C PHE A 83 -27.99 9.24 -8.45
N GLY A 84 -28.83 8.26 -8.81
CA GLY A 84 -30.14 8.48 -9.40
C GLY A 84 -31.01 9.33 -8.47
N PRO A 85 -31.99 10.09 -9.00
CA PRO A 85 -32.83 11.00 -8.22
C PRO A 85 -33.52 10.37 -6.99
N ALA A 86 -33.72 9.04 -7.01
CA ALA A 86 -34.36 8.30 -5.93
C ALA A 86 -33.45 8.05 -4.70
N ALA A 87 -32.14 7.86 -4.86
CA ALA A 87 -31.22 7.67 -3.73
C ALA A 87 -30.93 8.97 -2.95
N LYS A 88 -31.23 10.12 -3.59
CA LYS A 88 -30.93 11.47 -3.09
C LYS A 88 -31.87 11.99 -2.00
N ARG A 89 -32.97 11.28 -1.68
CA ARG A 89 -33.99 11.78 -0.75
C ARG A 89 -33.80 11.33 0.70
N VAL A 90 -32.87 10.42 0.98
CA VAL A 90 -32.87 9.70 2.26
C VAL A 90 -31.86 10.24 3.29
N LEU A 91 -30.81 10.98 2.90
CA LEU A 91 -29.72 11.24 3.85
C LEU A 91 -29.67 12.62 4.51
N THR A 92 -30.12 13.74 3.91
CA THR A 92 -29.84 15.06 4.55
C THR A 92 -30.92 16.14 4.48
N GLY A 93 -31.96 16.02 3.66
CA GLY A 93 -33.03 17.05 3.59
C GLY A 93 -32.56 18.47 3.22
N ALA A 94 -31.32 18.64 2.77
CA ALA A 94 -30.72 19.95 2.49
C ALA A 94 -31.15 20.50 1.11
N PRO A 95 -31.32 21.84 0.97
CA PRO A 95 -31.60 22.48 -0.31
C PRO A 95 -30.45 22.29 -1.31
N ILE A 96 -30.81 22.27 -2.59
CA ILE A 96 -29.92 21.95 -3.71
C ILE A 96 -29.05 23.17 -4.06
N GLY A 97 -27.98 23.40 -3.29
CA GLY A 97 -26.83 24.24 -3.65
C GLY A 97 -25.70 23.42 -4.29
N ASP A 98 -24.57 24.08 -4.61
CA ASP A 98 -23.40 23.57 -5.37
C ASP A 98 -23.12 22.07 -5.16
N ARG A 99 -23.31 21.29 -6.22
CA ARG A 99 -23.23 19.83 -6.20
C ARG A 99 -21.82 19.39 -6.58
N GLN A 100 -21.03 18.95 -5.60
CA GLN A 100 -19.74 18.34 -5.87
C GLN A 100 -19.89 16.85 -6.24
N VAL A 101 -19.25 16.44 -7.33
CA VAL A 101 -19.21 15.04 -7.75
C VAL A 101 -18.02 14.36 -7.06
N ILE A 102 -18.28 13.30 -6.31
CA ILE A 102 -17.26 12.46 -5.69
C ILE A 102 -17.12 11.18 -6.54
N PRO A 103 -15.94 10.90 -7.12
CA PRO A 103 -15.73 9.67 -7.87
C PRO A 103 -15.79 8.46 -6.93
N ASN A 104 -16.04 7.27 -7.47
CA ASN A 104 -15.92 6.06 -6.67
C ASN A 104 -14.47 5.76 -6.37
N GLY A 105 -14.26 5.26 -5.16
CA GLY A 105 -12.98 4.74 -4.77
C GLY A 105 -12.81 3.26 -5.08
N ILE A 106 -11.55 2.86 -5.11
CA ILE A 106 -11.08 1.48 -5.04
C ILE A 106 -10.45 1.26 -3.67
N ASP A 107 -10.46 0.01 -3.22
CA ASP A 107 -9.66 -0.42 -2.08
C ASP A 107 -8.46 -1.23 -2.62
N PRO A 108 -7.25 -0.62 -2.73
CA PRO A 108 -6.07 -1.30 -3.24
C PRO A 108 -5.72 -2.56 -2.43
N ALA A 109 -5.98 -2.55 -1.11
CA ALA A 109 -5.70 -3.68 -0.25
C ALA A 109 -6.57 -4.88 -0.61
N ALA A 110 -7.87 -4.65 -0.79
CA ALA A 110 -8.83 -5.68 -1.19
C ALA A 110 -8.56 -6.17 -2.62
N LEU A 111 -8.24 -5.27 -3.55
CA LEU A 111 -7.99 -5.60 -4.95
C LEU A 111 -6.76 -6.50 -5.12
N LEU A 112 -5.66 -6.15 -4.44
CA LEU A 112 -4.40 -6.90 -4.51
C LEU A 112 -4.42 -8.17 -3.64
N ARG A 113 -5.47 -8.37 -2.83
CA ARG A 113 -5.59 -9.49 -1.87
C ARG A 113 -4.33 -9.64 -1.01
N ARG A 114 -3.78 -8.51 -0.55
CA ARG A 114 -2.50 -8.46 0.17
C ARG A 114 -2.55 -9.33 1.41
N GLY A 115 -1.45 -10.04 1.67
CA GLY A 115 -1.28 -10.82 2.89
C GLY A 115 -1.25 -9.93 4.15
N PRO A 116 -1.42 -10.52 5.34
CA PRO A 116 -1.42 -9.78 6.60
C PRO A 116 -0.07 -9.11 6.90
N VAL A 117 1.05 -9.74 6.54
CA VAL A 117 2.40 -9.19 6.74
C VAL A 117 2.61 -7.97 5.85
N ALA A 118 2.33 -8.08 4.55
CA ALA A 118 2.42 -6.95 3.63
C ALA A 118 1.48 -5.80 4.04
N SER A 119 0.26 -6.12 4.47
CA SER A 119 -0.70 -5.12 4.97
C SER A 119 -0.18 -4.38 6.20
N LYS A 120 0.51 -5.07 7.11
CA LYS A 120 1.19 -4.43 8.24
C LYS A 120 2.31 -3.51 7.79
N LEU A 121 3.17 -3.95 6.86
CA LEU A 121 4.26 -3.11 6.32
C LEU A 121 3.73 -1.85 5.62
N VAL A 122 2.63 -1.98 4.88
CA VAL A 122 1.94 -0.85 4.24
C VAL A 122 1.49 0.16 5.28
N ALA A 123 0.87 -0.29 6.38
CA ALA A 123 0.42 0.59 7.46
C ALA A 123 1.59 1.23 8.23
N ASP A 124 2.59 0.44 8.62
CA ASP A 124 3.73 0.91 9.42
C ASP A 124 4.58 1.94 8.67
N PHE A 125 4.72 1.78 7.34
CA PHE A 125 5.58 2.63 6.51
C PHE A 125 4.82 3.59 5.59
N GLY A 126 3.49 3.60 5.65
CA GLY A 126 2.66 4.49 4.82
C GLY A 126 2.82 4.25 3.32
N LEU A 127 2.96 2.99 2.88
CA LEU A 127 3.27 2.66 1.48
C LEU A 127 2.15 3.03 0.49
N ASP A 128 0.90 3.12 0.94
CA ASP A 128 -0.22 3.58 0.09
C ASP A 128 -0.29 5.12 -0.03
N ASN A 129 0.46 5.84 0.82
CA ASN A 129 0.43 7.32 0.89
C ASN A 129 1.68 7.99 0.30
N THR A 130 2.76 7.24 0.12
CA THR A 130 4.00 7.71 -0.52
C THR A 130 3.83 7.76 -2.04
N ASP A 131 4.51 8.70 -2.69
CA ASP A 131 4.44 8.84 -4.15
C ASP A 131 5.15 7.68 -4.83
N ILE A 132 6.32 7.27 -4.31
CA ILE A 132 7.17 6.24 -4.90
C ILE A 132 7.53 5.14 -3.90
N VAL A 133 7.44 3.88 -4.32
CA VAL A 133 7.98 2.70 -3.63
C VAL A 133 9.09 2.08 -4.47
N LEU A 134 10.32 2.10 -3.95
CA LEU A 134 11.46 1.37 -4.49
C LEU A 134 11.66 0.04 -3.76
N LEU A 135 12.05 -1.00 -4.48
CA LEU A 135 12.33 -2.32 -3.92
C LEU A 135 13.74 -2.81 -4.30
N ALA A 136 14.48 -3.24 -3.28
CA ALA A 136 15.76 -3.91 -3.42
C ALA A 136 15.68 -5.30 -2.76
N PRO A 137 15.23 -6.33 -3.50
CA PRO A 137 14.99 -7.66 -2.93
C PRO A 137 16.26 -8.51 -2.93
N VAL A 138 17.31 -8.00 -2.29
CA VAL A 138 18.65 -8.59 -2.30
C VAL A 138 19.24 -8.67 -0.88
N ARG A 139 20.15 -9.62 -0.66
CA ARG A 139 20.95 -9.68 0.58
C ARG A 139 21.85 -8.45 0.70
N ILE A 140 22.04 -7.98 1.93
CA ILE A 140 22.90 -6.81 2.19
C ILE A 140 24.37 -7.24 2.18
N THR A 141 25.05 -6.94 1.06
CA THR A 141 26.49 -7.18 0.86
C THR A 141 27.08 -6.04 0.02
N ARG A 142 28.38 -5.75 0.18
CA ARG A 142 29.01 -4.59 -0.50
C ARG A 142 28.84 -4.62 -2.01
N ARG A 143 29.05 -5.78 -2.65
CA ARG A 143 28.85 -6.00 -4.10
C ARG A 143 27.43 -5.71 -4.63
N LYS A 144 26.46 -5.39 -3.77
CA LYS A 144 25.09 -4.99 -4.17
C LYS A 144 24.92 -3.48 -4.27
N ASN A 145 25.94 -2.69 -3.88
CA ASN A 145 25.99 -1.23 -3.91
C ASN A 145 24.67 -0.59 -3.47
N LEU A 146 24.17 -0.97 -2.29
CA LEU A 146 22.87 -0.50 -1.81
C LEU A 146 22.90 1.00 -1.48
N GLU A 147 24.08 1.58 -1.32
CA GLU A 147 24.28 3.02 -1.28
C GLU A 147 23.75 3.71 -2.54
N TRP A 148 23.84 3.10 -3.74
CA TRP A 148 23.29 3.69 -4.97
C TRP A 148 21.76 3.73 -4.95
N ALA A 149 21.11 2.70 -4.38
CA ALA A 149 19.66 2.69 -4.22
C ALA A 149 19.20 3.76 -3.21
N ILE A 150 19.97 3.95 -2.12
CA ILE A 150 19.71 5.00 -1.12
C ILE A 150 19.90 6.40 -1.75
N GLU A 151 20.94 6.59 -2.55
CA GLU A 151 21.18 7.84 -3.28
C GLU A 151 20.09 8.12 -4.32
N ALA A 152 19.58 7.10 -5.00
CA ALA A 152 18.41 7.23 -5.86
C ALA A 152 17.16 7.66 -5.09
N ALA A 153 16.92 7.11 -3.90
CA ALA A 153 15.84 7.58 -3.01
C ALA A 153 16.05 9.04 -2.59
N ALA A 154 17.28 9.46 -2.31
CA ALA A 154 17.60 10.86 -2.01
C ALA A 154 17.29 11.78 -3.20
N ALA A 155 17.62 11.35 -4.43
CA ALA A 155 17.33 12.08 -5.65
C ALA A 155 15.82 12.22 -5.90
N ILE A 156 15.04 11.17 -5.66
CA ILE A 156 13.57 11.23 -5.73
C ILE A 156 13.03 12.24 -4.72
N ARG A 157 13.50 12.21 -3.47
CA ARG A 157 13.06 13.17 -2.46
C ARG A 157 13.44 14.60 -2.82
N ALA A 158 14.62 14.80 -3.42
CA ALA A 158 15.05 16.11 -3.92
C ALA A 158 14.19 16.63 -5.08
N SER A 159 13.51 15.74 -5.83
CA SER A 159 12.52 16.11 -6.85
C SER A 159 11.15 16.53 -6.27
N GLY A 160 11.00 16.55 -4.95
CA GLY A 160 9.76 16.94 -4.26
C GLY A 160 8.75 15.80 -4.09
N ARG A 161 9.15 14.55 -4.37
CA ARG A 161 8.30 13.36 -4.22
C ARG A 161 8.65 12.60 -2.95
N SER A 162 7.64 12.14 -2.24
CA SER A 162 7.82 11.20 -1.12
C SER A 162 8.24 9.82 -1.63
N VAL A 163 9.10 9.13 -0.87
CA VAL A 163 9.67 7.85 -1.29
C VAL A 163 9.85 6.90 -0.12
N GLN A 164 9.58 5.61 -0.37
CA GLN A 164 9.94 4.50 0.48
C GLN A 164 10.83 3.51 -0.27
N LEU A 165 12.03 3.24 0.23
CA LEU A 165 12.95 2.21 -0.25
C LEU A 165 12.91 1.00 0.68
N LEU A 166 12.51 -0.14 0.16
CA LEU A 166 12.39 -1.40 0.89
C LEU A 166 13.57 -2.32 0.55
N ILE A 167 14.40 -2.63 1.55
CA ILE A 167 15.52 -3.57 1.43
C ILE A 167 15.14 -4.85 2.17
N THR A 168 14.90 -5.94 1.43
CA THR A 168 14.25 -7.13 2.00
C THR A 168 15.20 -8.17 2.57
N GLY A 169 16.41 -8.28 2.01
CA GLY A 169 17.32 -9.36 2.36
C GLY A 169 18.10 -9.10 3.65
N PRO A 170 18.43 -10.17 4.41
CA PRO A 170 19.29 -10.03 5.57
C PRO A 170 20.75 -9.75 5.16
N PRO A 171 21.60 -9.32 6.11
CA PRO A 171 23.05 -9.27 5.92
C PRO A 171 23.61 -10.64 5.50
N GLY A 172 24.70 -10.63 4.72
CA GLY A 172 25.36 -11.87 4.29
C GLY A 172 25.77 -12.76 5.48
N PRO A 173 25.61 -14.10 5.39
CA PRO A 173 25.94 -15.00 6.49
C PRO A 173 27.45 -15.02 6.77
N HIS A 174 27.81 -15.26 8.04
CA HIS A 174 29.18 -15.62 8.49
C HIS A 174 30.30 -14.61 8.21
N ASN A 175 30.00 -13.30 8.09
CA ASN A 175 31.04 -12.27 8.01
C ASN A 175 30.77 -11.13 9.02
N PRO A 176 31.65 -10.93 10.03
CA PRO A 176 31.53 -9.80 10.95
C PRO A 176 31.43 -8.43 10.25
N ARG A 177 32.05 -8.30 9.07
CA ARG A 177 32.01 -7.08 8.24
C ARG A 177 30.65 -6.83 7.57
N ALA A 178 29.74 -7.81 7.54
CA ALA A 178 28.41 -7.61 7.00
C ALA A 178 27.60 -6.65 7.87
N LEU A 179 27.79 -6.68 9.19
CA LEU A 179 27.16 -5.73 10.11
C LEU A 179 27.77 -4.34 10.01
N GLU A 180 29.08 -4.22 9.77
CA GLU A 180 29.73 -2.92 9.51
C GLU A 180 29.12 -2.23 8.29
N TYR A 181 28.90 -2.97 7.20
CA TYR A 181 28.29 -2.40 6.00
C TYR A 181 26.83 -1.98 6.23
N VAL A 182 26.05 -2.74 7.00
CA VAL A 182 24.71 -2.30 7.43
C VAL A 182 24.79 -0.97 8.20
N GLN A 183 25.74 -0.84 9.12
CA GLN A 183 25.95 0.40 9.86
C GLN A 183 26.36 1.56 8.95
N ASP A 184 27.19 1.32 7.93
CA ASP A 184 27.54 2.31 6.91
C ASP A 184 26.29 2.80 6.16
N LEU A 185 25.42 1.88 5.73
CA LEU A 185 24.18 2.21 5.03
C LEU A 185 23.22 2.99 5.94
N LYS A 186 23.10 2.62 7.22
CA LYS A 186 22.30 3.38 8.20
C LYS A 186 22.82 4.80 8.39
N ARG A 187 24.13 4.97 8.55
CA ARG A 187 24.77 6.30 8.64
C ARG A 187 24.55 7.13 7.37
N LEU A 188 24.62 6.50 6.19
CA LEU A 188 24.31 7.16 4.93
C LEU A 188 22.85 7.64 4.89
N THR A 189 21.91 6.77 5.26
CA THR A 189 20.48 7.09 5.36
C THR A 189 20.24 8.26 6.31
N GLU A 190 20.84 8.27 7.50
CA GLU A 190 20.74 9.37 8.47
C GLU A 190 21.32 10.68 7.93
N ARG A 191 22.52 10.63 7.34
CA ARG A 191 23.19 11.80 6.74
C ARG A 191 22.36 12.40 5.61
N LEU A 192 21.66 11.56 4.86
CA LEU A 192 20.75 11.99 3.81
C LEU A 192 19.34 12.27 4.36
N GLY A 193 19.08 12.23 5.67
CA GLY A 193 17.77 12.51 6.26
C GLY A 193 16.66 11.53 5.84
N LEU A 194 17.02 10.31 5.40
CA LEU A 194 16.12 9.30 4.85
C LEU A 194 15.72 8.22 5.88
N ALA A 195 15.91 8.46 7.18
CA ALA A 195 15.65 7.46 8.22
C ALA A 195 14.22 6.90 8.19
N GLU A 196 13.24 7.74 7.83
CA GLU A 196 11.83 7.35 7.68
C GLU A 196 11.47 6.85 6.27
N SER A 197 12.40 6.90 5.34
CA SER A 197 12.23 6.54 3.93
C SER A 197 12.96 5.25 3.52
N VAL A 198 13.97 4.80 4.28
CA VAL A 198 14.72 3.57 3.95
C VAL A 198 14.45 2.52 5.02
N ARG A 199 13.80 1.43 4.61
CA ARG A 199 13.32 0.37 5.51
C ARG A 199 14.11 -0.92 5.28
N PHE A 200 14.89 -1.30 6.29
CA PHE A 200 15.60 -2.58 6.33
C PHE A 200 14.68 -3.66 6.90
N LEU A 201 13.99 -4.40 6.03
CA LEU A 201 12.91 -5.30 6.46
C LEU A 201 13.40 -6.51 7.24
N TYR A 202 14.69 -6.83 7.18
CA TYR A 202 15.26 -7.88 8.02
C TYR A 202 15.19 -7.59 9.52
N GLU A 203 14.94 -6.33 9.90
CA GLU A 203 14.76 -5.92 11.30
C GLU A 203 13.32 -6.10 11.79
N GLN A 204 12.38 -6.31 10.87
CA GLN A 204 10.94 -6.40 11.16
C GLN A 204 10.46 -7.85 11.30
N GLY A 205 11.29 -8.84 10.94
CA GLY A 205 10.94 -10.25 10.95
C GLY A 205 11.41 -10.97 12.21
N SER A 206 10.54 -11.83 12.75
CA SER A 206 10.97 -13.00 13.53
C SER A 206 11.72 -13.93 12.58
N THR A 207 13.00 -14.22 12.85
CA THR A 207 13.88 -15.07 12.02
C THR A 207 13.12 -16.24 11.37
N PRO A 208 12.89 -16.23 10.04
CA PRO A 208 12.28 -17.38 9.40
C PRO A 208 13.26 -18.54 9.41
N SER A 209 12.73 -19.76 9.60
CA SER A 209 13.47 -21.02 9.48
C SER A 209 14.16 -21.22 8.12
N SER A 210 13.87 -20.37 7.13
CA SER A 210 14.37 -20.41 5.74
C SER A 210 15.51 -19.43 5.43
N GLY A 211 15.97 -18.60 6.37
CA GLY A 211 17.15 -17.74 6.17
C GLY A 211 16.96 -16.49 5.28
N TYR A 212 15.71 -16.13 4.98
CA TYR A 212 15.29 -14.84 4.41
C TYR A 212 14.34 -14.17 5.39
N ALA A 213 14.37 -12.83 5.51
CA ALA A 213 13.51 -12.14 6.46
C ALA A 213 12.06 -11.93 5.98
N VAL A 214 11.86 -11.99 4.67
CA VAL A 214 10.56 -11.85 4.01
C VAL A 214 10.26 -13.16 3.29
N ASP A 215 9.08 -13.73 3.54
CA ASP A 215 8.64 -14.96 2.87
C ASP A 215 8.19 -14.69 1.42
N ALA A 216 8.06 -15.75 0.61
CA ALA A 216 7.73 -15.62 -0.81
C ALA A 216 6.37 -14.93 -1.08
N PRO A 217 5.29 -15.20 -0.31
CA PRO A 217 4.03 -14.46 -0.46
C PRO A 217 4.19 -12.96 -0.18
N THR A 218 4.87 -12.59 0.90
CA THR A 218 5.11 -11.18 1.22
C THR A 218 5.98 -10.51 0.17
N LEU A 219 7.01 -11.19 -0.33
CA LEU A 219 7.85 -10.64 -1.41
C LEU A 219 7.05 -10.40 -2.70
N SER A 220 6.12 -11.29 -3.03
CA SER A 220 5.20 -11.10 -4.17
C SER A 220 4.33 -9.86 -3.99
N ASP A 221 3.79 -9.64 -2.80
CA ASP A 221 3.04 -8.42 -2.47
C ASP A 221 3.92 -7.17 -2.60
N LEU A 222 5.18 -7.24 -2.15
CA LEU A 222 6.11 -6.13 -2.27
C LEU A 222 6.42 -5.79 -3.74
N TYR A 223 6.60 -6.79 -4.62
CA TYR A 223 6.72 -6.52 -6.05
C TYR A 223 5.48 -5.81 -6.60
N MET A 224 4.27 -6.29 -6.28
CA MET A 224 3.02 -5.64 -6.71
C MET A 224 2.85 -4.22 -6.19
N LEU A 225 3.42 -3.91 -5.03
CA LEU A 225 3.38 -2.59 -4.41
C LEU A 225 4.37 -1.59 -5.00
N SER A 226 5.45 -2.09 -5.63
CA SER A 226 6.61 -1.30 -6.03
C SER A 226 6.44 -0.61 -7.38
N ASP A 227 7.02 0.58 -7.51
CA ASP A 227 7.08 1.33 -8.76
C ASP A 227 8.33 1.00 -9.56
N VAL A 228 9.44 0.73 -8.88
CA VAL A 228 10.72 0.37 -9.50
C VAL A 228 11.49 -0.62 -8.61
N VAL A 229 12.08 -1.64 -9.23
CA VAL A 229 13.07 -2.52 -8.59
C VAL A 229 14.49 -2.04 -8.93
N THR A 230 15.34 -1.91 -7.91
CA THR A 230 16.72 -1.42 -8.07
C THR A 230 17.73 -2.54 -7.79
N LEU A 231 18.62 -2.80 -8.74
CA LEU A 231 19.66 -3.83 -8.64
C LEU A 231 21.04 -3.28 -9.06
N PRO A 232 21.67 -2.39 -8.26
CA PRO A 232 22.97 -1.78 -8.58
C PRO A 232 24.18 -2.72 -8.36
N SER A 233 24.01 -4.03 -8.60
CA SER A 233 25.01 -5.06 -8.28
C SER A 233 26.32 -4.93 -9.08
N GLU A 234 27.47 -5.10 -8.45
CA GLU A 234 28.75 -5.27 -9.17
C GLU A 234 28.89 -6.68 -9.76
N SER A 235 28.25 -7.67 -9.12
CA SER A 235 28.24 -9.06 -9.57
C SER A 235 26.96 -9.78 -9.19
N GLU A 236 26.54 -10.67 -10.09
CA GLU A 236 25.39 -11.56 -9.90
C GLU A 236 25.68 -12.97 -10.36
N GLY A 237 25.00 -13.93 -9.73
CA GLY A 237 24.97 -15.30 -10.21
C GLY A 237 24.01 -15.44 -11.39
N PHE A 238 22.71 -15.27 -11.12
CA PHE A 238 21.65 -15.47 -12.13
C PHE A 238 20.74 -14.25 -12.32
N GLY A 239 20.55 -13.43 -11.28
CA GLY A 239 19.60 -12.30 -11.36
C GLY A 239 18.15 -12.71 -11.18
N LEU A 240 17.84 -13.67 -10.28
CA LEU A 240 16.46 -14.03 -9.93
C LEU A 240 15.56 -12.81 -9.61
N PRO A 241 16.00 -11.80 -8.85
CA PRO A 241 15.23 -10.58 -8.62
C PRO A 241 14.72 -9.88 -9.89
N LEU A 242 15.55 -9.87 -10.94
CA LEU A 242 15.18 -9.28 -12.23
C LEU A 242 14.09 -10.11 -12.92
N ALA A 243 14.22 -11.44 -12.92
CA ALA A 243 13.23 -12.35 -13.49
C ALA A 243 11.88 -12.25 -12.75
N GLU A 244 11.91 -12.20 -11.42
CA GLU A 244 10.73 -12.03 -10.57
C GLU A 244 10.03 -10.69 -10.87
N ALA A 245 10.78 -9.58 -10.89
CA ALA A 245 10.23 -8.25 -11.20
C ALA A 245 9.55 -8.21 -12.58
N ALA A 246 10.12 -8.89 -13.58
CA ALA A 246 9.54 -8.99 -14.91
C ALA A 246 8.18 -9.71 -14.91
N VAL A 247 8.00 -10.77 -14.10
CA VAL A 247 6.71 -11.46 -13.93
C VAL A 247 5.65 -10.51 -13.37
N PHE A 248 6.02 -9.65 -12.42
CA PHE A 248 5.13 -8.64 -11.84
C PHE A 248 5.02 -7.35 -12.68
N ARG A 249 5.72 -7.27 -13.82
CA ARG A 249 5.75 -6.11 -14.72
C ARG A 249 6.20 -4.82 -14.03
N VAL A 250 7.11 -4.95 -13.07
CA VAL A 250 7.70 -3.81 -12.37
C VAL A 250 8.92 -3.35 -13.17
N PRO A 251 9.03 -2.06 -13.53
CA PRO A 251 10.24 -1.50 -14.11
C PRO A 251 11.47 -1.83 -13.27
N VAL A 252 12.56 -2.24 -13.93
CA VAL A 252 13.83 -2.55 -13.26
C VAL A 252 14.92 -1.61 -13.73
N VAL A 253 15.67 -1.05 -12.79
CA VAL A 253 16.95 -0.38 -13.05
C VAL A 253 18.05 -1.22 -12.43
N CYS A 254 18.97 -1.70 -13.26
CA CYS A 254 20.06 -2.57 -12.85
C CYS A 254 21.37 -2.13 -13.48
N THR A 255 22.48 -2.58 -12.89
CA THR A 255 23.80 -2.46 -13.52
C THR A 255 23.89 -3.32 -14.78
N ASP A 256 24.70 -2.90 -15.75
CA ASP A 256 24.90 -3.66 -16.99
C ASP A 256 25.81 -4.88 -16.76
N LEU A 257 25.20 -6.00 -16.34
CA LEU A 257 25.86 -7.28 -16.12
C LEU A 257 25.41 -8.32 -17.15
N PRO A 258 26.31 -9.20 -17.64
CA PRO A 258 25.93 -10.30 -18.54
C PRO A 258 24.77 -11.15 -18.01
N ALA A 259 24.80 -11.51 -16.71
CA ALA A 259 23.74 -12.30 -16.08
C ALA A 259 22.35 -11.62 -16.16
N PHE A 260 22.29 -10.29 -16.05
CA PHE A 260 21.04 -9.55 -16.20
C PHE A 260 20.59 -9.44 -17.67
N ARG A 261 21.54 -9.28 -18.59
CA ARG A 261 21.27 -9.25 -20.04
C ARG A 261 20.70 -10.57 -20.56
N GLU A 262 21.14 -11.69 -20.01
CA GLU A 262 20.59 -13.02 -20.33
C GLU A 262 19.13 -13.18 -19.90
N VAL A 263 18.75 -12.58 -18.77
CA VAL A 263 17.39 -12.69 -18.21
C VAL A 263 16.40 -11.75 -18.88
N ALA A 264 16.77 -10.48 -19.10
CA ALA A 264 15.85 -9.46 -19.62
C ALA A 264 16.56 -8.49 -20.58
N PRO A 265 16.97 -8.91 -21.79
CA PRO A 265 17.80 -8.12 -22.69
C PRO A 265 17.20 -6.75 -23.07
N GLU A 266 15.87 -6.67 -23.16
CA GLU A 266 15.12 -5.45 -23.51
C GLU A 266 14.14 -5.01 -22.41
N GLY A 267 14.04 -5.77 -21.32
CA GLY A 267 13.00 -5.59 -20.29
C GLY A 267 13.42 -4.71 -19.10
N ALA A 268 14.68 -4.28 -19.04
CA ALA A 268 15.24 -3.51 -17.94
C ALA A 268 16.05 -2.31 -18.44
N THR A 269 16.22 -1.33 -17.56
CA THR A 269 17.14 -0.22 -17.77
C THR A 269 18.50 -0.61 -17.24
N PHE A 270 19.47 -0.74 -18.14
CA PHE A 270 20.84 -1.11 -17.83
C PHE A 270 21.73 0.12 -17.69
N VAL A 271 22.46 0.21 -16.58
CA VAL A 271 23.39 1.30 -16.29
C VAL A 271 24.81 0.72 -16.18
N PRO A 272 25.77 1.10 -17.03
CA PRO A 272 27.15 0.66 -16.88
C PRO A 272 27.69 0.94 -15.48
N LEU A 273 28.40 -0.01 -14.88
CA LEU A 273 28.98 0.17 -13.54
C LEU A 273 29.97 1.35 -13.49
N SER A 274 30.64 1.64 -14.62
CA SER A 274 31.56 2.78 -14.79
C SER A 274 30.88 4.15 -14.65
N ASP A 275 29.58 4.23 -14.88
CA ASP A 275 28.84 5.50 -14.90
C ASP A 275 28.45 5.93 -13.47
N GLY A 276 28.53 5.00 -12.52
CA GLY A 276 28.45 5.28 -11.10
C GLY A 276 27.03 5.59 -10.58
N PRO A 277 26.94 5.99 -9.30
CA PRO A 277 25.66 6.17 -8.62
C PRO A 277 24.80 7.29 -9.20
N ALA A 278 25.41 8.37 -9.69
CA ALA A 278 24.67 9.52 -10.22
C ALA A 278 23.88 9.14 -11.49
N ALA A 279 24.50 8.38 -12.39
CA ALA A 279 23.83 7.85 -13.58
C ALA A 279 22.74 6.84 -13.19
N PHE A 280 23.00 5.99 -12.20
CA PHE A 280 22.01 5.05 -11.67
C PHE A 280 20.78 5.77 -11.11
N ALA A 281 20.97 6.82 -10.29
CA ALA A 281 19.89 7.62 -9.74
C ALA A 281 19.07 8.33 -10.84
N ALA A 282 19.73 8.86 -11.88
CA ALA A 282 19.05 9.45 -13.03
C ALA A 282 18.19 8.44 -13.81
N ALA A 283 18.70 7.21 -13.97
CA ALA A 283 17.93 6.12 -14.57
C ALA A 283 16.71 5.74 -13.71
N VAL A 284 16.84 5.69 -12.39
CA VAL A 284 15.70 5.48 -11.47
C VAL A 284 14.67 6.59 -11.57
N LEU A 285 15.09 7.86 -11.61
CA LEU A 285 14.20 9.01 -11.80
C LEU A 285 13.42 8.92 -13.12
N THR A 286 14.04 8.39 -14.17
CA THR A 286 13.35 8.14 -15.44
C THR A 286 12.35 6.97 -15.33
N ALA A 287 12.75 5.89 -14.66
CA ALA A 287 11.96 4.67 -14.53
C ALA A 287 10.67 4.86 -13.71
N ILE A 288 10.69 5.72 -12.68
CA ILE A 288 9.50 6.03 -11.87
C ILE A 288 8.41 6.80 -12.64
N ASP A 289 8.78 7.36 -13.80
CA ASP A 289 7.85 8.02 -14.73
C ASP A 289 7.52 7.16 -15.95
N SER A 290 7.89 5.87 -15.94
CA SER A 290 7.43 4.89 -16.93
C SER A 290 5.90 4.74 -16.90
N PRO A 291 5.26 4.37 -18.03
CA PRO A 291 3.81 4.22 -18.09
C PRO A 291 3.22 3.28 -17.03
N ALA A 292 3.92 2.17 -16.72
CA ALA A 292 3.47 1.21 -15.71
C ALA A 292 3.47 1.81 -14.30
N ALA A 293 4.59 2.43 -13.88
CA ALA A 293 4.71 3.07 -12.58
C ALA A 293 3.72 4.24 -12.43
N ARG A 294 3.63 5.10 -13.45
CA ARG A 294 2.70 6.25 -13.46
C ARG A 294 1.25 5.83 -13.34
N LEU A 295 0.81 4.86 -14.13
CA LEU A 295 -0.59 4.43 -14.16
C LEU A 295 -1.04 3.94 -12.78
N ARG A 296 -0.24 3.07 -12.15
CA ARG A 296 -0.50 2.55 -10.81
C ARG A 296 -0.64 3.70 -9.80
N ARG A 297 0.38 4.57 -9.74
CA ARG A 297 0.44 5.70 -8.80
C ARG A 297 -0.73 6.66 -9.00
N GLU A 298 -0.98 7.11 -10.22
CA GLU A 298 -2.05 8.06 -10.55
C GLU A 298 -3.43 7.52 -10.15
N VAL A 299 -3.70 6.23 -10.41
CA VAL A 299 -4.96 5.59 -10.02
C VAL A 299 -5.08 5.47 -8.50
N ILE A 300 -4.05 5.01 -7.79
CA ILE A 300 -4.09 4.88 -6.33
C ILE A 300 -4.25 6.24 -5.66
N HIS A 301 -3.53 7.27 -6.11
CA HIS A 301 -3.66 8.63 -5.58
C HIS A 301 -5.03 9.24 -5.87
N ALA A 302 -5.55 9.09 -7.09
CA ALA A 302 -6.81 9.73 -7.45
C ALA A 302 -8.04 9.01 -6.91
N LEU A 303 -7.97 7.69 -6.77
CA LEU A 303 -9.15 6.84 -6.59
C LEU A 303 -9.08 5.91 -5.37
N SER A 304 -8.08 5.96 -4.48
CA SER A 304 -8.18 5.16 -3.25
C SER A 304 -9.28 5.71 -2.33
N TRP A 305 -10.03 4.81 -1.68
CA TRP A 305 -11.06 5.20 -0.72
C TRP A 305 -10.51 6.08 0.40
N ASP A 306 -9.34 5.75 0.95
CA ASP A 306 -8.73 6.50 2.03
C ASP A 306 -8.42 7.95 1.63
N ARG A 307 -7.98 8.19 0.39
CA ARG A 307 -7.75 9.54 -0.13
C ARG A 307 -9.03 10.27 -0.50
N ILE A 308 -9.98 9.60 -1.15
CA ILE A 308 -11.29 10.22 -1.44
C ILE A 308 -11.96 10.67 -0.14
N VAL A 309 -11.87 9.85 0.91
CA VAL A 309 -12.42 10.19 2.22
C VAL A 309 -11.69 11.40 2.80
N SER A 310 -10.37 11.30 2.99
CA SER A 310 -9.60 12.34 3.70
C SER A 310 -9.45 13.66 2.91
N GLU A 311 -9.29 13.60 1.59
CA GLU A 311 -8.99 14.78 0.77
C GLU A 311 -10.25 15.41 0.13
N ARG A 312 -11.37 14.68 0.03
CA ARG A 312 -12.60 15.20 -0.61
C ARG A 312 -13.83 15.16 0.28
N LEU A 313 -14.13 14.03 0.92
CA LEU A 313 -15.36 13.90 1.73
C LEU A 313 -15.24 14.63 3.06
N GLU A 314 -14.19 14.38 3.84
CA GLU A 314 -13.99 15.00 5.15
C GLU A 314 -14.00 16.53 5.09
N PRO A 315 -13.28 17.21 4.16
CA PRO A 315 -13.32 18.65 4.06
C PRO A 315 -14.74 19.18 3.81
N LEU A 316 -15.54 18.50 2.99
CA LEU A 316 -16.92 18.93 2.69
C LEU A 316 -17.86 18.76 3.88
N LEU A 317 -17.69 17.69 4.65
CA LEU A 317 -18.49 17.43 5.85
C LEU A 317 -18.12 18.42 6.97
N LEU A 318 -16.85 18.78 7.08
CA LEU A 318 -16.32 19.67 8.12
C LEU A 318 -16.45 21.16 7.77
N SER A 319 -16.50 21.54 6.48
CA SER A 319 -16.75 22.92 6.06
C SER A 319 -18.23 23.33 6.11
N GLY A 320 -19.13 22.37 6.36
CA GLY A 320 -20.57 22.56 6.42
C GLY A 320 -21.14 22.90 7.80
N THR A 321 -20.28 23.06 8.82
CA THR A 321 -20.61 23.57 10.17
C THR A 321 -20.21 25.02 10.32
#